data_AF-H1Y8P0-F1
#
_entry.id   AF-H1Y8P0-F1
#
_cell.length_a   1.000
_cell.length_b   1.000
_cell.length_c   1.000
_cell.angle_alpha   90.00
_cell.angle_beta   90.00
_cell.angle_gamma   90.00
#
_symmetry.space_group_name_H-M   'P 1'
#
loop_
_entity.id
_entity.type
_entity.pdbx_description
1 polymer ?
#
loop_
_entity_poly.entity_id
_entity_poly.type
_entity_poly.pdbx_seq_one_letter_code
_entity_poly.pdbx_strand_id
1 'polypeptide(L)'
;MNAFKNNSNFSPGELEEISTDICSFFLNNPEDRVKEDLWLLLRAYIYNTSQSGGASEIGDMLLFYEELIEVIEALAKLASFKFTPRGR
;
A
#
# COMPACT_ATOMS: atom_id res chain seq x y z
N MET A 1 -5.93 -7.26 -26.83
CA MET A 1 -6.19 -6.48 -25.60
C MET A 1 -4.92 -5.70 -25.28
N ASN A 2 -4.89 -4.41 -25.62
CA ASN A 2 -3.78 -3.50 -25.32
C ASN A 2 -4.28 -2.46 -24.31
N ALA A 3 -4.25 -2.79 -23.03
CA ALA A 3 -4.74 -1.92 -21.95
C ALA A 3 -3.65 -1.48 -20.96
N PHE A 4 -2.37 -1.58 -21.35
CA PHE A 4 -1.28 -0.91 -20.65
C PHE A 4 -0.42 -0.14 -21.65
N LYS A 5 -1.02 0.87 -22.29
CA LYS A 5 -0.23 1.98 -22.81
C LYS A 5 0.27 2.75 -21.59
N ASN A 6 1.50 2.46 -21.17
CA ASN A 6 2.24 3.25 -20.18
C ASN A 6 2.22 4.73 -20.62
N ASN A 7 1.38 5.51 -19.96
CA ASN A 7 1.31 6.96 -20.08
C ASN A 7 1.30 7.58 -18.69
N SER A 8 2.26 7.19 -17.86
CA SER A 8 2.60 7.97 -16.67
C SER A 8 3.85 8.78 -16.99
N ASN A 9 3.69 9.81 -17.84
CA ASN A 9 4.68 10.87 -17.97
C ASN A 9 4.57 11.78 -16.74
N PHE A 10 4.95 11.27 -15.56
CA PHE A 10 5.09 12.12 -14.38
C PHE A 10 6.25 13.07 -14.65
N SER A 11 5.99 14.37 -14.50
CA SER A 11 7.06 15.35 -14.43
C SER A 11 7.94 15.09 -13.20
N PRO A 12 9.22 15.52 -13.24
CA PRO A 12 10.09 15.40 -12.07
C PRO A 12 9.51 16.00 -10.79
N GLY A 13 8.74 17.09 -10.90
CA GLY A 13 8.09 17.73 -9.75
C GLY A 13 6.98 16.88 -9.14
N GLU A 14 6.14 16.24 -9.96
CA GLU A 14 5.09 15.33 -9.47
C GLU A 14 5.68 14.10 -8.76
N LEU A 15 6.80 13.56 -9.27
CA LEU A 15 7.50 12.45 -8.61
C LEU A 15 8.09 12.87 -7.25
N GLU A 16 8.57 14.11 -7.14
CA GLU A 16 9.10 14.66 -5.89
C GLU A 16 8.00 14.86 -4.85
N GLU A 17 6.85 15.41 -5.26
CA GLU A 17 5.68 15.58 -4.42
C GLU A 17 5.16 14.24 -3.90
N ILE A 18 4.89 13.28 -4.81
CA ILE A 18 4.45 11.92 -4.45
C ILE A 18 5.44 11.26 -3.49
N SER A 19 6.74 11.37 -3.76
CA SER A 19 7.76 10.81 -2.88
C SER A 19 7.77 11.47 -1.50
N THR A 20 7.53 12.77 -1.42
CA THR A 20 7.45 13.51 -0.16
C THR A 20 6.23 13.09 0.65
N ASP A 21 5.10 12.88 -0.01
CA ASP A 21 3.86 12.42 0.63
C ASP A 21 4.03 11.01 1.19
N ILE A 22 4.63 10.08 0.41
CA ILE A 22 4.93 8.72 0.88
C ILE A 22 5.84 8.75 2.10
N CYS A 23 6.90 9.56 2.06
CA CYS A 23 7.81 9.70 3.20
C CYS A 23 7.07 10.24 4.43
N SER A 24 6.26 11.30 4.24
CA SER A 24 5.49 11.94 5.30
C SER A 24 4.48 10.99 5.93
N PHE A 25 3.85 10.14 5.12
CA PHE A 25 2.93 9.11 5.61
C PHE A 25 3.63 8.11 6.54
N PHE A 26 4.75 7.51 6.09
CA PHE A 26 5.45 6.47 6.87
C PHE A 26 6.26 7.01 8.05
N LEU A 27 6.57 8.32 8.07
CA LEU A 27 7.09 8.98 9.28
C LEU A 27 6.07 8.99 10.43
N ASN A 28 4.79 9.12 10.11
CA ASN A 28 3.71 9.22 11.10
C ASN A 28 3.00 7.88 11.33
N ASN A 29 3.09 6.96 10.37
CA ASN A 29 2.43 5.66 10.40
C ASN A 29 3.47 4.57 10.11
N PRO A 30 4.12 4.02 11.15
CA PRO A 30 5.09 2.94 10.98
C PRO A 30 4.49 1.77 10.21
N GLU A 31 5.28 1.15 9.34
CA GLU A 31 4.85 0.06 8.44
C GLU A 31 4.07 -1.04 9.17
N ASP A 32 4.61 -1.56 10.27
CA ASP A 32 3.96 -2.60 11.07
C ASP A 32 2.56 -2.20 11.56
N ARG A 33 2.40 -0.92 11.95
CA ARG A 33 1.12 -0.38 12.39
C ARG A 33 0.11 -0.29 11.24
N VAL A 34 0.56 0.16 10.07
CA VAL A 34 -0.28 0.23 8.87
C VAL A 34 -0.79 -1.17 8.48
N LYS A 35 0.09 -2.19 8.52
CA LYS A 35 -0.29 -3.58 8.25
C LYS A 35 -1.30 -4.10 9.28
N GLU A 36 -1.09 -3.81 10.56
CA GLU A 36 -2.02 -4.19 11.63
C GLU A 36 -3.40 -3.55 11.47
N ASP A 37 -3.45 -2.24 11.20
CA ASP A 37 -4.69 -1.50 11.00
C ASP A 37 -5.48 -2.03 9.79
N LEU A 38 -4.79 -2.33 8.68
CA LEU A 38 -5.42 -2.93 7.50
C LEU A 38 -5.93 -4.34 7.75
N TRP A 39 -5.18 -5.16 8.48
CA TRP A 39 -5.64 -6.49 8.88
C TRP A 39 -6.88 -6.43 9.76
N LEU A 40 -6.95 -5.48 10.70
CA LEU A 40 -8.13 -5.25 11.52
C LEU A 40 -9.34 -4.87 10.66
N LEU A 41 -9.16 -3.97 9.69
CA LEU A 41 -10.21 -3.57 8.76
C LEU A 41 -10.70 -4.74 7.90
N LEU A 42 -9.79 -5.54 7.35
CA LEU A 42 -10.14 -6.71 6.55
C LEU A 42 -10.92 -7.74 7.38
N ARG A 43 -10.46 -8.05 8.58
CA ARG A 43 -11.19 -8.98 9.48
C ARG A 43 -12.55 -8.46 9.88
N ALA A 44 -12.66 -7.16 10.17
CA ALA A 44 -13.95 -6.54 10.47
C ALA A 44 -14.88 -6.62 9.25
N TYR A 45 -14.37 -6.37 8.05
CA TYR A 45 -15.13 -6.54 6.82
C TYR A 45 -15.61 -7.99 6.67
N ILE A 46 -14.70 -8.97 6.69
CA ILE A 46 -15.03 -10.39 6.56
C ILE A 46 -16.06 -10.82 7.60
N TYR A 47 -15.92 -10.40 8.86
CA TYR A 47 -16.87 -10.75 9.92
C TYR A 47 -18.27 -10.19 9.64
N ASN A 48 -18.35 -8.96 9.12
CA ASN A 48 -19.63 -8.32 8.80
C ASN A 48 -20.25 -8.89 7.52
N THR A 49 -19.42 -9.29 6.55
CA THR A 49 -19.89 -9.81 5.27
C THR A 49 -20.03 -11.32 5.23
N SER A 50 -19.49 -12.09 6.18
CA SER A 50 -19.61 -13.55 6.19
C SER A 50 -21.04 -14.07 6.36
N GLN A 51 -21.99 -13.19 6.68
CA GLN A 51 -23.43 -13.51 6.73
C GLN A 51 -24.11 -13.39 5.35
N SER A 52 -23.47 -12.73 4.38
CA SER A 52 -24.06 -12.36 3.07
C SER A 52 -23.15 -12.64 1.87
N GLY A 53 -21.84 -12.73 2.05
CA GLY A 53 -20.83 -13.00 1.04
C GLY A 53 -20.46 -14.48 0.96
N GLY A 54 -20.19 -14.96 -0.25
CA GLY A 54 -19.74 -16.33 -0.49
C GLY A 54 -18.25 -16.53 -0.23
N ALA A 55 -17.81 -17.77 -0.02
CA ALA A 55 -16.39 -18.10 0.20
C ALA A 55 -15.43 -17.59 -0.89
N SER A 56 -15.92 -17.45 -2.13
CA SER A 56 -15.15 -16.88 -3.25
C SER A 56 -14.78 -15.41 -3.03
N GLU A 57 -15.73 -14.60 -2.55
CA GLU A 57 -15.54 -13.16 -2.33
C GLU A 57 -14.53 -12.92 -1.19
N ILE A 58 -14.59 -13.74 -0.14
CA ILE A 58 -13.59 -13.72 0.94
C ILE A 58 -12.20 -14.08 0.41
N GLY A 59 -12.11 -15.07 -0.48
CA GLY A 59 -10.86 -15.47 -1.13
C GLY A 59 -10.25 -14.33 -1.95
N ASP A 60 -11.04 -13.66 -2.79
CA ASP A 60 -10.60 -12.53 -3.60
C ASP A 60 -10.10 -11.36 -2.72
N MET A 61 -10.77 -11.10 -1.60
CA MET A 61 -10.37 -10.05 -0.66
C MET A 61 -9.07 -10.37 0.07
N LEU A 62 -8.81 -11.64 0.40
CA LEU A 62 -7.54 -12.07 0.97
C LEU A 62 -6.40 -11.93 -0.03
N LEU A 63 -6.61 -12.31 -1.30
CA LEU A 63 -5.62 -12.12 -2.37
C LEU A 63 -5.32 -10.63 -2.59
N PHE A 64 -6.35 -9.79 -2.64
CA PHE A 64 -6.16 -8.34 -2.75
C PHE A 64 -5.38 -7.77 -1.57
N TYR A 65 -5.63 -8.26 -0.36
CA TYR A 65 -4.87 -7.85 0.82
C TYR A 65 -3.39 -8.23 0.71
N GLU A 66 -3.06 -9.42 0.22
CA GLU A 66 -1.67 -9.84 -0.01
C GLU A 66 -0.96 -8.88 -0.99
N GLU A 67 -1.58 -8.58 -2.14
CA GLU A 67 -1.03 -7.63 -3.12
C GLU A 67 -0.87 -6.21 -2.54
N LEU A 68 -1.84 -5.77 -1.73
CA LEU A 68 -1.77 -4.46 -1.07
C LEU A 68 -0.60 -4.38 -0.08
N ILE A 69 -0.32 -5.47 0.64
CA ILE A 69 0.81 -5.54 1.58
C ILE A 69 2.13 -5.41 0.82
N GLU A 70 2.29 -6.07 -0.33
CA GLU A 70 3.50 -5.92 -1.17
C GLU A 70 3.73 -4.46 -1.61
N VAL A 71 2.66 -3.75 -1.96
CA VAL A 71 2.74 -2.33 -2.32
C VAL A 71 3.17 -1.49 -1.11
N ILE A 72 2.60 -1.73 0.07
CA ILE A 72 2.95 -1.01 1.31
C ILE A 72 4.42 -1.22 1.66
N GLU A 73 4.92 -2.44 1.56
CA GLU A 73 6.33 -2.77 1.80
C GLU A 73 7.26 -2.03 0.82
N ALA A 74 6.89 -1.99 -0.46
CA ALA A 74 7.65 -1.26 -1.47
C ALA A 74 7.71 0.25 -1.18
N LEU A 75 6.59 0.84 -0.74
CA LEU A 75 6.51 2.26 -0.41
C LEU A 75 7.26 2.60 0.90
N ALA A 76 7.15 1.75 1.92
CA ALA A 76 7.90 1.90 3.18
C ALA A 76 9.41 1.82 2.93
N LYS A 77 9.84 0.90 2.06
CA LYS A 77 11.24 0.80 1.63
C LYS A 77 11.70 2.07 0.91
N LEU A 78 10.89 2.62 0.01
CA LEU A 78 11.19 3.89 -0.67
C LEU A 78 11.37 5.03 0.33
N ALA A 79 10.49 5.13 1.33
CA ALA A 79 10.60 6.13 2.38
C ALA A 79 11.91 5.97 3.17
N SER A 80 12.24 4.75 3.59
CA SER A 80 13.45 4.47 4.38
C SER A 80 14.76 4.85 3.65
N PHE A 81 14.83 4.66 2.33
CA PHE A 81 16.01 4.99 1.53
C PHE A 81 16.35 6.49 1.50
N LYS A 82 15.34 7.37 1.58
CA LYS A 82 15.56 8.83 1.63
C LYS A 82 16.08 9.30 3.00
N PHE A 83 15.85 8.54 4.07
CA PHE A 83 16.30 8.88 5.43
C PHE A 83 17.63 8.24 5.83
N THR A 84 18.18 7.32 5.04
CA THR A 84 19.57 6.89 5.23
C THR A 84 20.51 8.08 5.02
N PRO A 85 21.33 8.47 6.03
CA PRO A 85 22.30 9.53 5.85
C PRO A 85 23.24 9.11 4.72
N ARG A 86 23.31 9.91 3.65
CA ARG A 86 24.44 9.79 2.72
C ARG A 86 25.67 10.12 3.55
N GLY A 87 26.44 9.08 3.90
CA GLY A 87 27.64 9.21 4.71
C GLY A 87 28.50 10.36 4.19
N ARG A 88 28.87 11.27 5.09
CA ARG A 88 29.96 12.22 4.87
C ARG A 88 31.28 11.49 4.85
#